data_AF-A0A840P4J8-F1
#
_entry.id   AF-A0A840P4J8-F1
#
_cell.length_a   1.000
_cell.length_b   1.000
_cell.length_c   1.000
_cell.angle_alpha   90.00
_cell.angle_beta   90.00
_cell.angle_gamma   90.00
#
_symmetry.space_group_name_H-M   'P 1'
#
loop_
_entity.id
_entity.type
_entity.pdbx_description
1 polymer ?
#
loop_
_entity_poly.entity_id
_entity_poly.type
_entity_poly.pdbx_seq_one_letter_code
_entity_poly.pdbx_strand_id
1 'polypeptide(L)'
;MILDNLSAHKNRRVRAWAEKNKVRLLFTPTYASWANPIEAHFGPLRQFALANSNHPNHTVQTRALHAYLRWRNAHTRHPDVLAAQRRERARIRSEKGIRSGGRPLASAA
;
A
#
# COMPACT_ATOMS: atom_id res chain seq x y z
N MET A 1 12.31 5.76 7.42
CA MET A 1 11.24 5.66 6.41
C MET A 1 11.48 4.42 5.56
N ILE A 2 10.44 3.61 5.37
CA ILE A 2 10.48 2.42 4.53
C ILE A 2 9.89 2.79 3.16
N LEU A 3 10.57 2.41 2.08
CA LEU A 3 10.23 2.76 0.70
C LEU A 3 10.46 1.55 -0.21
N ASP A 4 9.80 1.53 -1.36
CA ASP A 4 10.13 0.56 -2.40
C ASP A 4 11.43 0.93 -3.13
N ASN A 5 11.91 0.04 -4.01
CA ASN A 5 13.20 0.21 -4.67
C ASN A 5 13.17 1.17 -5.88
N LEU A 6 12.14 2.01 -6.03
CA LEU A 6 11.97 2.90 -7.17
C LEU A 6 13.12 3.92 -7.26
N SER A 7 13.67 4.10 -8.47
CA SER A 7 14.81 5.00 -8.72
C SER A 7 14.54 6.44 -8.28
N ALA A 8 13.30 6.90 -8.39
CA ALA A 8 12.85 8.22 -7.94
C ALA A 8 13.14 8.48 -6.44
N HIS A 9 13.10 7.45 -5.59
CA HIS A 9 13.38 7.57 -4.16
C HIS A 9 14.87 7.68 -3.82
N LYS A 10 15.75 7.38 -4.78
CA LYS A 10 17.21 7.37 -4.58
C LYS A 10 17.88 8.66 -5.05
N ASN A 11 17.12 9.63 -5.54
CA ASN A 11 17.66 10.87 -6.08
C ASN A 11 18.40 11.69 -5.00
N ARG A 12 19.31 12.57 -5.43
CA ARG A 12 20.15 13.39 -4.55
C ARG A 12 19.32 14.31 -3.63
N ARG A 13 18.22 14.88 -4.15
CA ARG A 13 17.35 15.79 -3.37
C ARG A 13 16.68 15.07 -2.21
N VAL A 14 16.19 13.84 -2.43
CA VAL A 14 15.55 13.01 -1.40
C VAL A 14 16.56 12.60 -0.33
N ARG A 15 17.78 12.20 -0.73
CA ARG A 15 18.85 11.86 0.23
C ARG A 15 19.27 13.05 1.08
N ALA A 16 19.49 14.22 0.47
CA ALA A 16 19.85 15.44 1.18
C ALA A 16 18.74 15.88 2.15
N TRP A 17 17.48 15.78 1.74
CA TRP A 17 16.34 16.03 2.62
C TRP A 17 16.32 15.04 3.80
N ALA A 18 16.54 13.76 3.53
CA ALA A 18 16.50 12.71 4.56
C ALA A 18 17.61 12.92 5.61
N GLU A 19 18.82 13.25 5.17
CA GLU A 19 19.93 13.60 6.06
C GLU A 19 19.62 14.83 6.92
N LYS A 20 19.15 15.93 6.30
CA LYS A 20 18.76 17.16 7.00
C LYS A 20 17.69 16.91 8.07
N ASN A 21 16.75 15.99 7.81
CA ASN A 21 15.64 15.67 8.71
C ASN A 21 15.93 14.46 9.63
N LYS A 22 17.17 13.94 9.65
CA LYS A 22 17.56 12.75 10.44
C LYS A 22 16.69 11.52 10.15
N VAL A 23 16.24 11.38 8.91
CA VAL A 23 15.42 10.25 8.44
C VAL A 23 16.33 9.21 7.79
N ARG A 24 16.39 8.01 8.35
CA ARG A 24 17.03 6.85 7.69
C ARG A 24 16.11 6.29 6.61
N LEU A 25 16.60 6.17 5.38
CA LEU A 25 15.88 5.52 4.28
C LEU A 25 16.19 4.01 4.27
N LEU A 26 15.15 3.20 4.28
CA LEU A 26 15.22 1.73 4.19
C LEU A 26 14.45 1.30 2.95
N PHE A 27 15.15 0.68 2.00
CA PHE A 27 14.56 0.22 0.74
C PHE A 27 14.20 -1.26 0.83
N THR A 28 12.97 -1.61 0.46
CA THR A 28 12.60 -3.02 0.31
C THR A 28 13.31 -3.62 -0.90
N PRO A 29 13.68 -4.92 -0.88
CA PRO A 29 14.26 -5.59 -2.04
C PRO A 29 13.35 -5.52 -3.27
N THR A 30 13.95 -5.70 -4.46
CA THR A 30 13.20 -5.77 -5.71
C THR A 30 12.18 -6.90 -5.65
N TYR A 31 10.97 -6.66 -6.15
CA TYR A 31 9.84 -7.59 -6.15
C TYR A 31 9.32 -8.01 -4.75
N ALA A 32 9.71 -7.30 -3.69
CA ALA A 32 9.26 -7.56 -2.31
C ALA A 32 8.17 -6.59 -1.83
N SER A 33 7.10 -6.42 -2.62
CA SER A 33 5.87 -5.69 -2.22
C SER A 33 5.34 -6.17 -0.87
N TRP A 34 5.50 -7.46 -0.56
CA TRP A 34 5.13 -8.05 0.73
C TRP A 34 5.85 -7.51 1.95
N ALA A 35 7.04 -6.92 1.75
CA ALA A 35 7.81 -6.28 2.81
C ALA A 35 7.48 -4.79 2.96
N ASN A 36 6.67 -4.20 2.07
CA ASN A 36 6.34 -2.78 2.10
C ASN A 36 5.02 -2.55 2.89
N PRO A 37 5.05 -1.95 4.10
CA PRO A 37 3.87 -1.84 4.95
C PRO A 37 2.72 -1.01 4.37
N ILE A 38 3.01 -0.07 3.47
CA ILE A 38 1.99 0.80 2.85
C ILE A 38 1.04 0.02 1.93
N GLU A 39 1.51 -1.09 1.34
CA GLU A 39 0.76 -1.87 0.35
C GLU A 39 -0.57 -2.37 0.91
N ALA A 40 -0.58 -2.79 2.17
CA ALA A 40 -1.77 -3.29 2.87
C ALA A 40 -2.89 -2.23 2.99
N HIS A 41 -2.56 -0.94 2.84
CA HIS A 41 -3.51 0.15 2.93
C HIS A 41 -4.21 0.46 1.60
N PHE A 42 -3.63 0.05 0.47
CA PHE A 42 -4.21 0.36 -0.84
C PHE A 42 -5.41 -0.52 -1.19
N GLY A 43 -5.49 -1.76 -0.68
CA GLY A 43 -6.64 -2.64 -0.89
C GLY A 43 -7.98 -2.02 -0.47
N PRO A 44 -8.14 -1.64 0.82
CA PRO A 44 -9.34 -0.94 1.29
C PRO A 44 -9.62 0.36 0.52
N LEU A 45 -8.60 1.18 0.25
CA LEU A 45 -8.77 2.43 -0.48
C LEU A 45 -9.32 2.18 -1.89
N ARG A 46 -8.79 1.17 -2.61
CA ARG A 46 -9.33 0.76 -3.90
C ARG A 46 -10.76 0.28 -3.77
N GLN A 47 -11.05 -0.59 -2.81
CA GLN A 47 -12.38 -1.17 -2.62
C GLN A 47 -13.45 -0.11 -2.34
N PHE A 48 -13.17 0.87 -1.48
CA PHE A 48 -14.20 1.80 -0.99
C PHE A 48 -14.27 3.13 -1.76
N ALA A 49 -13.23 3.52 -2.47
CA ALA A 49 -13.19 4.83 -3.15
C ALA A 49 -13.04 4.74 -4.68
N LEU A 50 -12.59 3.60 -5.22
CA LEU A 50 -12.26 3.46 -6.63
C LEU A 50 -13.05 2.35 -7.34
N ALA A 51 -13.26 1.20 -6.69
CA ALA A 51 -13.97 0.08 -7.28
C ALA A 51 -15.41 0.47 -7.63
N ASN A 52 -15.84 0.12 -8.83
CA ASN A 52 -17.19 0.39 -9.34
C ASN A 52 -17.61 1.88 -9.28
N SER A 53 -16.64 2.80 -9.33
CA SER A 53 -16.91 4.24 -9.36
C SER A 53 -16.64 4.83 -10.75
N ASN A 54 -17.49 5.77 -11.17
CA ASN A 54 -17.30 6.55 -12.39
C ASN A 54 -17.18 8.03 -12.05
N HIS A 55 -15.97 8.46 -11.70
CA HIS A 55 -15.70 9.86 -11.38
C HIS A 55 -15.57 10.67 -12.68
N PRO A 56 -16.28 11.79 -12.84
CA PRO A 56 -16.27 12.57 -14.09
C PRO A 56 -14.94 13.27 -14.36
N ASN A 57 -14.07 13.42 -13.34
CA ASN A 57 -12.72 13.96 -13.47
C ASN A 57 -11.86 13.62 -12.23
N HIS A 58 -10.56 13.89 -12.34
CA HIS A 58 -9.58 13.64 -11.27
C HIS A 58 -9.82 14.47 -10.00
N THR A 59 -10.40 15.66 -10.11
CA THR A 59 -10.72 16.49 -8.93
C THR A 59 -11.78 15.83 -8.06
N VAL A 60 -12.83 15.27 -8.66
CA VAL A 60 -13.88 14.55 -7.94
C VAL A 60 -13.33 13.26 -7.32
N GLN A 61 -12.54 12.49 -8.08
CA GLN A 61 -11.85 11.31 -7.58
C GLN A 61 -10.96 11.64 -6.37
N THR A 62 -10.18 12.72 -6.45
CA THR A 62 -9.30 13.17 -5.35
C THR A 62 -10.09 13.53 -4.11
N ARG A 63 -11.23 14.23 -4.25
CA ARG A 63 -12.12 14.55 -3.13
C ARG A 63 -12.70 13.30 -2.49
N ALA A 64 -13.11 12.31 -3.28
CA ALA A 64 -13.62 11.03 -2.78
C ALA A 64 -12.54 10.27 -2.00
N LEU A 65 -11.31 10.20 -2.53
CA LEU A 65 -10.17 9.60 -1.84
C LEU A 65 -9.88 10.28 -0.49
N HIS A 66 -9.86 11.61 -0.47
CA HIS A 66 -9.65 12.37 0.76
C HIS A 66 -10.79 12.19 1.77
N ALA A 67 -12.04 12.14 1.31
CA ALA A 67 -13.19 11.87 2.17
C ALA A 67 -13.09 10.48 2.82
N TYR A 68 -12.76 9.46 2.03
CA TYR A 68 -12.52 8.11 2.53
C TYR A 68 -11.37 8.08 3.55
N LEU A 69 -10.23 8.72 3.25
CA LEU A 69 -9.09 8.73 4.18
C LEU A 69 -9.43 9.40 5.51
N ARG A 70 -10.12 10.55 5.49
CA ARG A 70 -10.60 11.22 6.71
C ARG A 70 -11.54 10.32 7.51
N TRP A 71 -12.53 9.74 6.85
CA TRP A 71 -13.50 8.86 7.50
C TRP A 71 -12.81 7.63 8.10
N ARG A 72 -11.94 6.95 7.34
CA ARG A 72 -11.19 5.78 7.80
C ARG A 72 -10.32 6.10 9.01
N ASN A 73 -9.66 7.27 9.02
CA ASN A 73 -8.81 7.69 10.14
C ASN A 73 -9.63 7.97 11.41
N ALA A 74 -10.88 8.44 11.28
CA ALA A 74 -11.81 8.56 12.40
C ALA A 74 -12.40 7.21 12.84
N HIS A 75 -12.51 6.23 11.93
CA HIS A 75 -13.16 4.93 12.16
C HIS A 75 -12.16 3.76 12.06
N THR A 76 -11.06 3.83 12.80
CA THR A 76 -9.94 2.87 12.69
C THR A 76 -10.31 1.41 12.96
N ARG A 77 -11.40 1.17 13.70
CA ARG A 77 -11.89 -0.17 14.06
C ARG A 77 -13.12 -0.63 13.27
N HIS A 78 -13.49 0.07 12.20
CA HIS A 78 -14.64 -0.33 11.39
C HIS A 78 -14.46 -1.75 10.85
N PRO A 79 -15.43 -2.67 11.04
CA PRO A 79 -15.26 -4.09 10.74
C PRO A 79 -14.91 -4.34 9.27
N ASP A 80 -15.57 -3.65 8.34
CA ASP A 80 -15.32 -3.82 6.90
C ASP A 80 -13.94 -3.33 6.45
N VAL A 81 -13.44 -2.25 7.06
CA VAL A 81 -12.09 -1.75 6.79
C VAL A 81 -11.07 -2.76 7.27
N LEU A 82 -11.25 -3.31 8.47
CA LEU A 82 -10.36 -4.32 9.02
C LEU A 82 -10.42 -5.61 8.19
N ALA A 83 -11.60 -6.03 7.74
CA ALA A 83 -11.77 -7.19 6.88
C ALA A 83 -11.05 -7.00 5.53
N ALA A 84 -11.23 -5.83 4.89
CA ALA A 84 -10.53 -5.49 3.66
C ALA A 84 -9.00 -5.45 3.84
N GLN A 85 -8.51 -4.89 4.95
CA GLN A 85 -7.08 -4.88 5.27
C GLN A 85 -6.53 -6.30 5.47
N ARG A 86 -7.28 -7.18 6.15
CA ARG A 86 -6.87 -8.58 6.34
C ARG A 86 -6.77 -9.33 5.00
N ARG A 87 -7.76 -9.17 4.12
CA ARG A 87 -7.75 -9.76 2.77
C ARG A 87 -6.55 -9.26 1.96
N GLU A 88 -6.32 -7.96 1.96
CA GLU A 88 -5.19 -7.37 1.21
C GLU A 88 -3.84 -7.83 1.76
N ARG A 89 -3.67 -7.90 3.10
CA ARG A 89 -2.46 -8.46 3.71
C ARG A 89 -2.23 -9.92 3.33
N ALA A 90 -3.29 -10.74 3.29
CA ALA A 90 -3.18 -12.13 2.88
C ALA A 90 -2.74 -12.25 1.41
N ARG A 91 -3.36 -11.45 0.52
CA ARG A 91 -2.98 -11.35 -0.90
C ARG A 91 -1.51 -10.92 -1.07
N ILE A 92 -1.09 -9.90 -0.36
CA ILE A 92 0.29 -9.39 -0.42
C ILE A 92 1.28 -10.45 0.09
N ARG A 93 0.99 -11.14 1.19
CA ARG A 93 1.88 -12.19 1.73
C ARG A 93 2.02 -13.39 0.80
N SER A 94 0.98 -13.77 0.06
CA SER A 94 1.08 -14.88 -0.90
C SER A 94 2.07 -14.59 -2.03
N GLU A 95 2.34 -13.31 -2.35
CA GLU A 95 3.36 -12.91 -3.32
C GLU A 95 4.79 -13.31 -2.91
N LYS A 96 5.07 -13.49 -1.60
CA LYS A 96 6.38 -13.94 -1.09
C LYS A 96 6.78 -15.31 -1.65
N GLY A 97 5.83 -16.26 -1.74
CA GLY A 97 6.08 -17.58 -2.29
C GLY A 97 6.29 -17.55 -3.80
N ILE A 98 5.39 -16.86 -4.51
CA ILE A 98 5.34 -16.83 -5.96
C ILE A 98 6.59 -16.18 -6.58
N ARG A 99 7.12 -15.10 -5.99
CA ARG A 99 8.20 -14.30 -6.60
C ARG A 99 9.62 -14.67 -6.17
N SER A 100 9.78 -15.41 -5.07
CA SER A 100 11.10 -15.88 -4.59
C SER A 100 11.41 -17.32 -5.01
N GLY A 101 10.76 -17.85 -6.05
CA GLY A 101 10.95 -19.23 -6.51
C GLY A 101 10.39 -20.29 -5.54
N GLY A 102 9.54 -19.87 -4.59
CA GLY A 102 8.88 -20.76 -3.64
C GLY A 102 7.69 -21.45 -4.29
N ARG A 103 7.55 -22.76 -4.04
CA ARG A 103 6.41 -23.57 -4.48
C ARG A 103 5.09 -22.88 -4.09
N PRO A 104 4.09 -22.76 -5.00
CA PRO A 104 2.80 -22.20 -4.63
C PRO A 104 2.20 -23.01 -3.48
N LEU A 105 1.67 -22.33 -2.46
CA LEU A 105 0.88 -22.99 -1.42
C LEU A 105 -0.38 -23.55 -2.09
N ALA A 106 -0.59 -24.86 -1.97
CA ALA A 106 -1.75 -25.54 -2.51
C ALA A 106 -3.03 -24.87 -1.99
N SER A 107 -3.99 -24.63 -2.88
CA SER A 107 -5.31 -24.13 -2.49
C SER A 107 -5.96 -25.16 -1.57
N ALA A 108 -6.36 -24.75 -0.37
CA ALA A 108 -7.23 -25.57 0.46
C ALA A 108 -8.58 -25.74 -0.25
N ALA A 109 -9.04 -26.98 -0.34
CA ALA A 109 -10.32 -27.38 -0.91
C ALA A 109 -11.49 -27.00 0.02
#